data_AF-A0A937NGJ9-F1
#
_entry.id   AF-A0A937NGJ9-F1
#
_cell.length_a   1.000
_cell.length_b   1.000
_cell.length_c   1.000
_cell.angle_alpha   90.00
_cell.angle_beta   90.00
_cell.angle_gamma   90.00
#
_symmetry.space_group_name_H-M   'P 1'
#
loop_
_entity.id
_entity.type
_entity.pdbx_description
1 polymer ?
#
loop_
_entity_poly.entity_id
_entity_poly.type
_entity_poly.pdbx_seq_one_letter_code
_entity_poly.pdbx_strand_id
1 'polypeptide(L)' 'MKEARRIPLLKKMLGQLGIEEERVRLDWVSASEADRFASIVDEMTEQIRELGPFSHNS' A
#
# COMPACT_ATOMS: atom_id res chain seq x y z
N MET A 1 -12.49 -11.77 5.18
CA MET A 1 -12.45 -10.60 6.10
C MET A 1 -13.19 -9.43 5.47
N LYS A 2 -13.96 -8.67 6.26
CA LYS A 2 -14.80 -7.54 5.79
C LYS A 2 -13.95 -6.36 5.28
N GLU A 3 -12.70 -6.30 5.73
CA GLU A 3 -11.68 -5.28 5.47
C GLU A 3 -11.15 -5.37 4.04
N ALA A 4 -10.92 -6.58 3.53
CA ALA A 4 -10.47 -6.81 2.14
C ALA A 4 -11.41 -6.20 1.09
N ARG A 5 -12.71 -6.15 1.40
CA ARG A 5 -13.72 -5.59 0.48
C ARG A 5 -13.61 -4.08 0.30
N ARG A 6 -12.95 -3.38 1.22
CA ARG A 6 -12.82 -1.91 1.19
C ARG A 6 -11.60 -1.45 0.37
N ILE A 7 -10.56 -2.27 0.29
CA ILE A 7 -9.30 -1.89 -0.39
C ILE A 7 -9.48 -1.58 -1.88
N PRO A 8 -10.22 -2.37 -2.69
CA PRO A 8 -10.41 -2.03 -4.10
C PRO A 8 -11.13 -0.69 -4.31
N LEU A 9 -12.12 -0.38 -3.48
CA LEU A 9 -12.83 0.90 -3.55
C LEU A 9 -11.93 2.06 -3.14
N LEU A 10 -11.12 1.88 -2.09
CA LEU A 10 -10.13 2.85 -1.65
C LEU A 10 -9.10 3.14 -2.73
N LYS A 11 -8.52 2.11 -3.36
CA LYS A 11 -7.56 2.27 -4.47
C LYS A 11 -8.16 3.08 -5.61
N LYS A 12 -9.37 2.73 -6.05
CA LYS A 12 -10.09 3.46 -7.08
C LYS A 12 -10.30 4.94 -6.71
N MET A 13 -10.70 5.21 -5.47
CA MET A 13 -10.90 6.59 -4.99
C MET A 13 -9.59 7.38 -4.97
N LEU A 14 -8.49 6.76 -4.53
CA LEU A 14 -7.17 7.37 -4.52
C LEU A 14 -6.70 7.69 -5.94
N GLY A 15 -6.88 6.77 -6.89
CA GLY A 15 -6.61 7.01 -8.31
C GLY A 15 -7.40 8.20 -8.87
N GLN A 16 -8.68 8.37 -8.47
CA GLN A 16 -9.49 9.54 -8.85
C GLN A 16 -8.96 10.86 -8.27
N LEU A 17 -8.23 10.81 -7.16
CA LEU A 17 -7.58 11.97 -6.52
C LEU A 17 -6.16 12.20 -7.05
N GLY A 18 -5.72 11.46 -8.07
CA GLY A 18 -4.36 11.55 -8.61
C GLY A 18 -3.29 10.90 -7.73
N ILE A 19 -3.69 10.02 -6.80
CA ILE A 19 -2.78 9.28 -5.94
C ILE A 19 -2.56 7.89 -6.55
N GLU A 20 -1.31 7.51 -6.72
CA GLU A 20 -0.89 6.22 -7.28
C GLU A 20 -1.37 5.08 -6.38
N GLU A 21 -2.05 4.09 -6.97
CA GLU A 21 -2.69 2.99 -6.22
C GLU A 21 -1.67 2.10 -5.49
N GLU A 22 -0.44 2.09 -5.97
CA GLU A 22 0.73 1.42 -5.40
C GLU A 22 1.11 1.98 -4.03
N ARG A 23 0.70 3.22 -3.70
CA ARG A 23 0.93 3.80 -2.38
C ARG A 23 0.09 3.17 -1.27
N VAL A 24 -0.86 2.29 -1.62
CA VAL A 24 -1.67 1.53 -0.66
C VAL A 24 -1.62 0.03 -0.96
N ARG A 25 -1.27 -0.75 0.07
CA ARG A 25 -1.20 -2.21 0.02
C ARG A 25 -1.95 -2.81 1.21
N LEU A 26 -2.54 -3.99 1.01
CA LEU A 26 -3.09 -4.81 2.09
C LEU A 26 -2.45 -6.18 2.00
N ASP A 27 -1.73 -6.54 3.06
CA ASP A 27 -1.13 -7.85 3.24
C ASP A 27 -1.60 -8.50 4.53
N TRP A 28 -1.75 -9.82 4.47
CA TRP A 28 -2.11 -10.63 5.63
C TRP A 28 -0.86 -11.32 6.16
N VAL A 29 -0.49 -10.99 7.40
CA VAL A 29 0.65 -11.59 8.09
C VAL A 29 0.19 -12.01 9.49
N SER A 30 0.51 -13.23 9.89
CA SER A 30 0.25 -13.76 11.23
C SER A 30 1.39 -13.44 12.19
N ALA A 31 1.16 -13.61 13.49
CA ALA A 31 2.16 -13.32 14.53
C ALA A 31 3.43 -14.19 14.43
N SER A 32 3.36 -15.34 13.74
CA SER A 32 4.50 -16.26 13.56
C SER A 32 5.33 -15.97 12.30
N GLU A 33 4.96 -14.98 11.51
CA GLU A 33 5.54 -14.70 10.19
C GLU A 33 6.44 -13.43 10.20
N ALA A 34 7.33 -13.31 11.19
CA ALA A 34 8.17 -12.12 11.37
C ALA A 34 9.05 -11.81 10.14
N ASP A 35 9.69 -12.81 9.55
CA ASP A 35 10.56 -12.62 8.37
C ASP A 35 9.77 -12.16 7.14
N ARG A 36 8.54 -12.66 6.98
CA ARG A 36 7.63 -12.25 5.91
C ARG A 36 7.12 -10.83 6.13
N PHE A 37 6.82 -10.45 7.38
CA PHE A 37 6.48 -9.07 7.70
C PHE A 37 7.61 -8.12 7.30
N ALA A 38 8.86 -8.43 7.69
CA ALA A 38 10.03 -7.62 7.33
C ALA A 38 10.17 -7.47 5.81
N SER A 39 10.09 -8.59 5.07
CA SER A 39 10.18 -8.58 3.61
C SER A 39 9.10 -7.72 2.95
N ILE A 40 7.85 -7.81 3.42
CA ILE A 40 6.74 -7.00 2.88
C ILE A 40 6.94 -5.50 3.15
N VAL A 41 7.44 -5.15 4.34
CA VAL A 41 7.74 -3.76 4.68
C VAL A 41 8.88 -3.22 3.81
N ASP A 42 9.92 -4.00 3.59
CA ASP A 42 11.06 -3.63 2.74
C ASP A 42 10.60 -3.42 1.29
N GLU A 43 9.86 -4.38 0.71
CA GLU A 43 9.29 -4.26 -0.63
C GLU A 43 8.38 -3.03 -0.80
N MET A 44 7.50 -2.78 0.18
CA MET A 44 6.64 -1.59 0.14
C MET A 44 7.48 -0.32 0.24
N THR A 45 8.51 -0.30 1.08
CA THR A 45 9.39 0.86 1.25
C THR A 45 10.12 1.17 -0.05
N GLU A 46 10.70 0.17 -0.72
CA GLU A 46 11.35 0.34 -2.02
C GLU A 46 10.36 0.83 -3.09
N GLN A 47 9.16 0.23 -3.15
CA GLN A 47 8.13 0.68 -4.08
C GLN A 47 7.75 2.16 -3.87
N ILE A 48 7.63 2.61 -2.62
CA ILE A 48 7.35 4.03 -2.32
C ILE A 48 8.56 4.92 -2.68
N ARG A 49 9.79 4.47 -2.47
CA ARG A 49 11.00 5.19 -2.86
C ARG A 49 11.06 5.40 -4.38
N GLU A 50 10.73 4.38 -5.16
CA GLU A 50 10.68 4.45 -6.62
C GLU A 50 9.61 5.41 -7.14
N LEU A 51 8.44 5.45 -6.50
CA LEU A 51 7.38 6.42 -6.81
C LEU A 51 7.75 7.86 -6.41
N GLY A 52 8.81 8.03 -5.64
CA GLY A 52 9.25 9.32 -5.12
C GLY A 52 8.29 9.93 -4.08
N PRO A 53 8.64 11.12 -3.57
CA PRO A 53 7.82 11.85 -2.61
C PRO A 53 6.42 12.10 -3.17
N PHE A 54 5.41 11.96 -2.33
CA PHE A 54 4.06 12.34 -2.71
C PHE A 54 3.97 13.86 -2.87
N SER A 55 3.92 14.33 -4.12
CA SER A 55 3.69 15.74 -4.45
C SER A 55 2.20 15.97 -4.64
N HIS A 56 1.50 16.39 -3.59
CA HIS A 56 0.17 16.96 -3.74
C HIS A 56 0.31 18.33 -4.40
N ASN A 57 0.05 18.43 -5.71
CA ASN A 57 -0.03 19.72 -6.38
C ASN A 57 -1.17 20.53 -5.72
N SER A 58 -0.78 21.47 -4.85
CA SER A 58 -1.61 22.62 -4.48
C SER A 58 -1.43 23.72 -5.53
#